data_AF-A0A1L9ATR2-F1
#
_entry.id   AF-A0A1L9ATR2-F1
#
_cell.length_a   1.000
_cell.length_b   1.000
_cell.length_c   1.000
_cell.angle_alpha   90.00
_cell.angle_beta   90.00
_cell.angle_gamma   90.00
#
_symmetry.space_group_name_H-M   'P 1'
#
loop_
_entity.id
_entity.type
_entity.pdbx_description
1 polymer ?
#
loop_
_entity_poly.entity_id
_entity_poly.type
_entity_poly.pdbx_seq_one_letter_code
_entity_poly.pdbx_strand_id
1 'polypeptide(L)' 'MMPSVPTLRKLAVALGISADVLLELSRADVVPSLAAPTPEGSLSQELRQLVRMLRGWSPGEVKRLMRVAKVLEGPPDE' A
#
# COMPACT_ATOMS: atom_id res chain seq x y z
N MET A 1 7.11 -4.32 25.92
CA MET A 1 7.85 -3.61 24.85
C MET A 1 7.27 -4.04 23.51
N MET A 2 6.99 -3.09 22.62
CA MET A 2 6.51 -3.40 21.26
C MET A 2 7.72 -3.64 20.33
N PRO A 3 7.70 -4.71 19.51
CA PRO A 3 8.78 -4.96 18.56
C PRO A 3 8.82 -3.88 17.47
N SER A 4 10.02 -3.61 16.95
CA SER A 4 10.16 -2.77 15.75
C SER A 4 9.45 -3.40 14.56
N VAL A 5 9.00 -2.61 13.59
CA VAL A 5 8.34 -3.10 12.36
C VAL A 5 9.21 -4.13 11.60
N PRO A 6 10.54 -3.92 11.42
CA PRO A 6 11.40 -4.94 10.83
C PRO A 6 11.42 -6.26 11.62
N THR A 7 11.40 -6.19 12.96
CA THR A 7 11.33 -7.38 13.83
C THR A 7 10.00 -8.11 13.67
N LEU A 8 8.89 -7.37 13.66
CA LEU A 8 7.55 -7.91 13.46
C LEU A 8 7.45 -8.67 12.12
N ARG A 9 7.98 -8.07 11.04
CA ARG A 9 8.03 -8.72 9.72
C ARG A 9 8.81 -10.04 9.75
N LYS A 10 9.97 -10.07 10.43
CA LYS A 10 10.78 -11.31 10.56
C LYS A 10 9.99 -12.40 11.27
N LEU A 11 9.25 -12.05 12.33
CA LEU A 11 8.41 -12.99 13.07
C LEU A 11 7.26 -13.53 12.21
N ALA A 12 6.53 -12.66 11.51
CA ALA A 12 5.44 -13.06 10.62
C ALA A 12 5.91 -14.06 9.54
N VAL A 13 7.08 -13.79 8.92
CA VAL A 13 7.68 -14.69 7.93
C VAL A 13 8.12 -16.02 8.54
N ALA A 14 8.80 -15.99 9.69
CA ALA A 14 9.30 -17.19 10.36
C ALA A 14 8.16 -18.11 10.83
N LEU A 15 7.03 -17.53 11.23
CA LEU A 15 5.85 -18.25 11.70
C LEU A 15 4.86 -18.61 10.57
N GLY A 16 5.08 -18.11 9.35
CA GLY A 16 4.20 -18.39 8.20
C GLY A 16 2.80 -17.80 8.33
N ILE A 17 2.60 -16.77 9.16
CA ILE A 17 1.31 -16.10 9.39
C ILE A 17 1.37 -14.64 8.94
N SER A 18 0.20 -14.05 8.65
CA SER A 18 0.14 -12.62 8.33
C SER A 18 0.44 -11.77 9.57
N ALA A 19 0.90 -10.53 9.35
CA ALA A 19 1.10 -9.57 10.42
C ALA A 19 -0.22 -9.27 11.16
N ASP A 20 -1.36 -9.27 10.44
CA ASP A 20 -2.69 -9.07 11.04
C ASP A 20 -3.02 -10.17 12.05
N VAL A 21 -2.73 -11.44 11.72
CA VAL A 21 -2.93 -12.56 12.65
C VAL A 21 -2.00 -12.44 13.85
N LEU A 22 -0.75 -12.05 13.63
CA LEU A 22 0.26 -11.89 14.69
C LEU A 22 -0.07 -10.74 15.65
N LEU A 23 -0.77 -9.72 15.16
CA LEU A 23 -1.23 -8.55 15.93
C LEU A 23 -2.68 -8.69 16.41
N GLU A 24 -3.32 -9.84 16.21
CA GLU A 24 -4.74 -10.08 16.50
C GLU A 24 -5.68 -9.03 15.90
N LEU A 25 -5.31 -8.47 14.73
CA LEU A 25 -6.13 -7.48 14.03
C LEU A 25 -7.30 -8.15 13.34
N SER A 26 -8.51 -7.80 13.75
CA SER A 26 -9.72 -8.16 13.04
C SER A 26 -9.97 -7.20 11.88
N ARG A 27 -10.85 -7.60 10.94
CA ARG A 27 -11.29 -6.70 9.87
C ARG A 27 -11.94 -5.43 10.44
N ALA A 28 -12.61 -5.50 11.59
CA ALA A 28 -13.22 -4.34 12.23
C ALA A 28 -12.18 -3.33 12.72
N ASP A 29 -10.97 -3.79 13.08
CA ASP A 29 -9.89 -2.92 13.54
C ASP A 29 -9.20 -2.20 12.37
N VAL A 30 -9.15 -2.84 11.20
CA VAL A 30 -8.46 -2.31 10.00
C VAL A 30 -9.38 -1.48 9.10
N VAL A 31 -10.69 -1.78 9.06
CA VAL A 31 -11.67 -1.07 8.22
C VAL A 31 -11.68 0.45 8.45
N PRO A 32 -11.64 0.97 9.69
CA PRO A 32 -11.55 2.41 9.94
C PRO A 32 -10.30 3.03 9.32
N SER A 33 -9.16 2.33 9.29
CA SER A 33 -7.91 2.80 8.69
C SER A 33 -7.94 2.79 7.15
N LEU A 34 -8.72 1.88 6.56
CA LEU A 34 -8.93 1.81 5.10
C LEU A 34 -9.96 2.85 4.61
N ALA A 35 -10.94 3.13 5.46
CA ALA A 35 -11.98 4.14 5.24
C ALA A 35 -11.48 5.55 5.58
N ALA A 36 -10.48 5.68 6.44
CA ALA A 36 -9.81 6.93 6.69
C ALA A 36 -9.27 7.49 5.37
N PRO A 37 -9.46 8.79 5.10
CA PRO A 37 -8.73 9.42 4.03
C PRO A 37 -7.25 9.14 4.30
N THR A 38 -6.57 8.56 3.32
CA THR A 38 -5.12 8.51 3.31
C THR A 38 -4.61 9.93 3.60
N PRO A 39 -3.46 10.14 4.28
CA PRO A 39 -2.92 11.46 4.61
C PRO A 39 -2.46 12.25 3.36
N GLU A 40 -3.24 12.16 2.28
CA GLU A 40 -3.23 12.86 1.00
C GLU A 40 -3.70 14.31 1.13
N GLY A 41 -3.56 14.91 2.32
CA GLY A 41 -3.60 16.36 2.43
C GLY A 41 -2.55 17.03 1.53
N SER A 42 -1.52 16.28 1.12
CA SER A 42 -0.44 16.69 0.22
C SER A 42 -0.62 16.27 -1.25
N LEU A 43 -1.62 15.46 -1.61
CA LEU A 43 -1.80 15.04 -3.01
C LEU A 43 -2.76 15.97 -3.76
N SER A 44 -2.44 16.23 -5.03
CA SER A 44 -3.33 16.90 -5.96
C SER A 44 -4.64 16.13 -6.14
N GLN A 45 -5.67 16.79 -6.64
CA GLN A 45 -6.98 16.18 -6.86
C GLN A 45 -6.90 15.00 -7.85
N GLU A 46 -6.07 15.15 -8.88
CA GLU A 46 -5.80 14.15 -9.92
C GLU A 46 -5.16 12.90 -9.32
N LEU A 47 -4.14 13.09 -8.47
CA LEU A 47 -3.48 11.99 -7.77
C LEU A 47 -4.43 11.26 -6.81
N ARG A 48 -5.28 11.99 -6.08
CA ARG A 48 -6.32 11.39 -5.25
C ARG A 48 -7.35 10.59 -6.03
N GLN A 49 -7.69 11.03 -7.24
CA GLN A 49 -8.61 10.30 -8.10
C GLN A 49 -7.96 9.04 -8.67
N LEU A 50 -6.69 9.13 -9.07
CA LEU A 50 -5.90 7.99 -9.51
C LEU A 50 -5.79 6.93 -8.40
N VAL A 51 -5.41 7.31 -7.17
CA VAL A 51 -5.32 6.37 -6.04
C VAL A 51 -6.65 5.66 -5.80
N ARG A 52 -7.77 6.39 -5.82
CA ARG A 52 -9.12 5.79 -5.68
C ARG A 52 -9.43 4.77 -6.77
N MET A 53 -9.04 5.04 -8.02
CA MET A 53 -9.21 4.08 -9.12
C MET A 53 -8.35 2.82 -8.92
N LEU A 54 -7.11 2.97 -8.42
CA LEU A 54 -6.19 1.85 -8.22
C LEU A 54 -6.54 0.96 -7.03
N ARG A 55 -7.32 1.43 -6.05
CA ARG A 55 -7.69 0.64 -4.86
C ARG A 55 -8.43 -0.66 -5.19
N GLY A 56 -9.11 -0.73 -6.34
CA GLY A 56 -9.82 -1.93 -6.79
C GLY A 56 -8.97 -2.90 -7.62
N TRP A 57 -7.73 -2.53 -7.94
CA TRP A 57 -6.88 -3.30 -8.86
C TRP A 57 -6.13 -4.40 -8.12
N SER A 58 -5.94 -5.52 -8.82
CA SER A 58 -5.07 -6.59 -8.34
C SER A 58 -3.61 -6.12 -8.28
N PRO A 59 -2.76 -6.72 -7.43
CA PRO A 59 -1.33 -6.38 -7.36
C PRO A 59 -0.61 -6.50 -8.71
N GLY A 60 -1.06 -7.40 -9.59
CA GLY A 60 -0.50 -7.59 -10.93
C GLY A 60 -0.80 -6.43 -11.87
N GLU A 61 -2.00 -5.86 -11.79
CA GLU A 61 -2.43 -4.71 -12.59
C GLU A 61 -1.67 -3.44 -12.17
N VAL A 62 -1.55 -3.20 -10.86
CA VAL A 62 -0.76 -2.08 -10.34
C VAL A 62 0.71 -2.19 -10.77
N LYS A 63 1.31 -3.39 -10.73
CA LYS A 63 2.67 -3.64 -11.23
C LYS A 63 2.85 -3.39 -12.73
N ARG A 64 1.81 -3.57 -13.54
CA ARG A 64 1.85 -3.24 -14.98
C ARG A 64 1.81 -1.73 -15.18
N LEU A 65 0.92 -1.03 -14.46
CA LEU A 65 0.85 0.43 -14.51
C LEU A 65 2.17 1.10 -14.11
N MET A 66 2.80 0.65 -13.02
CA MET A 66 4.11 1.18 -12.62
C MET A 66 5.19 1.00 -13.69
N ARG A 67 5.14 -0.09 -14.47
CA ARG A 67 6.07 -0.29 -15.59
C ARG A 67 5.82 0.69 -16.73
N VAL A 68 4.55 0.93 -17.07
CA VAL A 68 4.18 1.93 -18.08
C VAL A 68 4.59 3.33 -17.64
N ALA A 69 4.31 3.72 -16.39
CA ALA A 69 4.70 5.03 -15.85
C ALA A 69 6.21 5.27 -15.93
N LYS A 70 7.03 4.25 -15.59
CA LYS A 70 8.49 4.33 -15.70
C LYS A 70 9.01 4.49 -17.13
N VAL A 71 8.31 3.94 -18.12
CA VAL A 71 8.65 4.12 -19.54
C VAL A 71 8.31 5.53 -20.00
N LEU A 72 7.20 6.08 -19.50
CA LEU A 72 6.76 7.45 -19.80
C LEU A 72 7.60 8.52 -19.09
N GLU A 73 8.22 8.20 -17.96
CA GLU A 73 9.21 9.04 -17.26
C GLU A 73 10.61 9.05 -17.93
N GLY A 74 10.75 8.50 -19.14
CA GLY A 74 12.00 8.58 -19.92
C GLY A 74 12.56 10.01 -20.03
N PRO A 75 13.88 10.17 -20.22
CA PRO A 75 14.53 11.49 -20.18
C PRO A 75 13.86 12.43 -21.18
N PRO A 76 13.73 13.74 -20.85
CA PRO A 76 13.22 14.71 -21.81
C PRO A 76 14.08 14.62 -23.07
N ASP A 77 13.43 14.38 -24.22
CA ASP A 77 14.09 14.46 -25.52
C ASP A 77 14.77 15.85 -25.62
N GLU A 78 16.11 15.86 -25.69
CA GLU A 78 16.92 17.04 -26.08
C GLU A 78 16.79 17.31 -27.58
#